data_AF-A0A0F9VU76-F1
#
_entry.id   AF-A0A0F9VU76-F1
#
_cell.length_a   1.000
_cell.length_b   1.000
_cell.length_c   1.000
_cell.angle_alpha   90.00
_cell.angle_beta   90.00
_cell.angle_gamma   90.00
#
_symmetry.space_group_name_H-M   'P 1'
#
loop_
_entity.id
_entity.type
_entity.pdbx_description
1 polymer ?
#
loop_
_entity_poly.entity_id
_entity_poly.type
_entity_poly.pdbx_seq_one_letter_code
_entity_poly.pdbx_strand_id
1 'polypeptide(L)'
;MKTTITVYHCDWCNIILSDDEAVQTPHLSISIGPHSGWWEPSDIKLEGVALDTHWEQTISISPGIYHFCAAQHLARWIESTGKIHREEQKDAT
;
A
#
# COMPACT_ATOMS: atom_id res chain seq x y z
N MET A 1 -8.84 -32.33 -16.31
CA MET A 1 -9.00 -30.86 -16.36
C MET A 1 -8.12 -30.26 -15.28
N LYS A 2 -7.37 -29.18 -15.55
CA LYS A 2 -6.69 -28.41 -14.49
C LYS A 2 -7.70 -27.41 -13.94
N THR A 3 -7.94 -27.46 -12.64
CA THR A 3 -8.75 -26.46 -11.94
C THR A 3 -7.84 -25.28 -11.60
N THR A 4 -8.25 -24.08 -11.99
CA THR A 4 -7.60 -22.84 -11.56
C THR A 4 -8.31 -22.37 -10.30
N ILE A 5 -7.54 -22.20 -9.22
CA ILE A 5 -8.05 -21.71 -7.94
C ILE A 5 -7.43 -20.35 -7.64
N THR A 6 -8.21 -19.47 -7.02
CA THR A 6 -7.69 -18.20 -6.50
C THR A 6 -7.35 -18.39 -5.04
N VAL A 7 -6.11 -18.13 -4.66
CA VAL A 7 -5.65 -18.23 -3.26
C VAL A 7 -5.35 -16.84 -2.74
N TYR A 8 -6.05 -16.45 -1.69
CA TYR A 8 -5.84 -15.17 -1.02
C TYR A 8 -4.86 -15.33 0.13
N HIS A 9 -3.90 -14.40 0.22
CA HIS A 9 -2.90 -14.38 1.29
C HIS A 9 -2.96 -13.04 2.02
N CYS A 10 -2.53 -13.02 3.28
CA CYS A 10 -2.32 -11.76 3.99
C CYS A 10 -1.07 -11.06 3.44
N ASP A 11 -1.20 -9.83 2.94
CA ASP A 11 -0.08 -9.07 2.38
C ASP A 11 1.00 -8.65 3.40
N TRP A 12 0.74 -8.83 4.70
CA TRP A 12 1.71 -8.55 5.75
C TRP A 12 2.47 -9.80 6.22
N CYS A 13 1.77 -10.87 6.58
CA CYS A 13 2.35 -12.07 7.18
C CYS A 13 2.30 -13.32 6.31
N ASN A 14 1.78 -13.18 5.08
CA ASN A 14 1.72 -14.22 4.04
C ASN A 14 0.94 -15.50 4.42
N ILE A 15 0.09 -15.47 5.45
CA ILE A 15 -0.79 -16.60 5.77
C ILE A 15 -1.89 -16.73 4.72
N ILE A 16 -2.31 -17.95 4.41
CA ILE A 16 -3.45 -18.22 3.53
C ILE A 16 -4.73 -17.80 4.23
N LEU A 17 -5.52 -16.94 3.57
CA LEU A 17 -6.81 -16.44 4.03
C LEU A 17 -7.96 -17.22 3.42
N SER A 18 -7.80 -17.65 2.16
CA SER A 18 -8.75 -18.51 1.50
C SER A 18 -8.14 -19.31 0.36
N ASP A 19 -8.53 -20.58 0.28
CA ASP A 19 -8.26 -21.53 -0.80
C ASP A 19 -9.54 -22.31 -1.18
N ASP A 20 -9.49 -23.10 -2.26
CA ASP A 20 -10.61 -23.88 -2.79
C ASP A 20 -10.98 -25.09 -1.89
N GLU A 21 -10.17 -25.42 -0.88
CA GLU A 21 -10.27 -26.70 -0.18
C GLU A 21 -10.84 -26.59 1.25
N ALA A 22 -10.66 -25.49 1.98
CA ALA A 22 -11.26 -25.36 3.32
C ALA A 22 -11.17 -23.97 3.97
N VAL A 23 -10.21 -23.13 3.58
CA VAL A 23 -9.92 -21.92 4.36
C VAL A 23 -10.86 -20.79 3.95
N GLN A 24 -11.63 -20.28 4.90
CA GLN A 24 -12.42 -19.05 4.76
C GLN A 24 -12.21 -18.18 6.00
N THR A 25 -11.00 -17.65 6.14
CA THR A 25 -10.68 -16.74 7.25
C THR A 25 -11.30 -15.37 6.96
N PRO A 26 -12.14 -14.83 7.86
CA PRO A 26 -12.59 -13.44 7.74
C PRO A 26 -11.38 -12.52 7.67
N HIS A 27 -11.37 -11.63 6.69
CA HIS A 27 -10.25 -10.74 6.45
C HIS A 27 -10.73 -9.38 5.96
N LEU A 28 -9.85 -8.40 6.07
CA LEU A 28 -10.04 -7.07 5.52
C LEU A 28 -9.48 -7.05 4.11
N SER A 29 -10.22 -6.45 3.18
CA SER A 29 -9.79 -6.22 1.81
C SER A 29 -9.82 -4.72 1.54
N ILE A 30 -8.74 -4.19 0.96
CA ILE A 30 -8.63 -2.78 0.60
C ILE A 30 -8.31 -2.68 -0.87
N SER A 31 -9.10 -1.88 -1.58
CA SER A 31 -8.82 -1.51 -2.96
C SER A 31 -7.97 -0.24 -2.98
N ILE A 32 -6.79 -0.33 -3.57
CA ILE A 32 -5.87 0.78 -3.79
C ILE A 32 -5.99 1.19 -5.26
N GLY A 33 -6.40 2.44 -5.49
CA GLY A 33 -6.54 3.01 -6.83
C GLY A 33 -5.23 3.59 -7.38
N PRO A 34 -5.22 3.98 -8.66
CA PRO A 34 -4.13 4.76 -9.24
C PRO A 34 -3.82 6.02 -8.42
N HIS A 35 -2.54 6.41 -8.35
CA HIS A 35 -2.05 7.60 -7.61
C HIS A 35 -2.28 7.57 -6.10
N SER A 36 -2.57 6.40 -5.53
CA SER A 36 -2.64 6.23 -4.07
C SER A 36 -1.23 6.24 -3.47
N GLY A 37 -1.10 6.83 -2.29
CA GLY A 37 0.12 6.82 -1.50
C GLY A 37 0.29 8.11 -0.70
N TRP A 38 1.53 8.47 -0.42
CA TRP A 38 1.84 9.61 0.43
C TRP A 38 2.18 10.82 -0.42
N TRP A 39 1.70 11.97 0.05
CA TRP A 39 1.85 13.25 -0.61
C TRP A 39 2.41 14.24 0.41
N GLU A 40 3.42 14.98 0.00
CA GLU A 40 4.03 16.03 0.80
C GLU A 40 3.99 17.35 0.01
N PRO A 41 3.94 18.52 0.69
CA PRO A 41 4.08 19.79 0.02
C PRO A 41 5.42 19.84 -0.71
N SER A 42 5.41 20.26 -1.98
CA SER A 42 6.63 20.37 -2.76
C SER A 42 7.32 21.72 -2.49
N ASP A 43 8.64 21.67 -2.32
CA ASP A 43 9.47 22.88 -2.17
C ASP A 43 9.75 23.59 -3.51
N ILE A 44 9.29 23.01 -4.64
CA ILE A 44 9.48 23.57 -5.98
C ILE A 44 8.58 24.79 -6.14
N LYS A 45 9.21 25.96 -6.27
CA LYS A 45 8.54 27.21 -6.66
C LYS A 45 8.28 27.22 -8.16
N LEU A 46 7.06 26.83 -8.56
CA LEU A 46 6.57 27.07 -9.91
C LEU A 46 6.11 28.53 -10.02
N GLU A 47 6.63 29.28 -10.99
CA GLU A 47 6.21 30.67 -11.23
C GLU A 47 4.68 30.74 -11.42
N GLY A 48 4.02 31.57 -10.62
CA GLY A 48 2.57 31.78 -10.69
C GLY A 48 1.71 30.75 -9.93
N VAL A 49 2.31 29.76 -9.27
CA VAL A 49 1.59 28.79 -8.42
C VAL A 49 1.95 29.05 -6.96
N ALA A 50 0.93 29.11 -6.10
CA ALA A 50 1.14 29.33 -4.67
C ALA A 50 1.74 28.07 -4.03
N LEU A 51 2.77 28.24 -3.18
CA LEU A 51 3.53 27.16 -2.53
C LEU A 51 2.64 26.17 -1.74
N ASP A 52 1.48 26.60 -1.26
CA ASP A 52 0.50 25.80 -0.52
C ASP A 52 -0.39 24.91 -1.40
N THR A 53 -0.31 25.07 -2.73
CA THR A 53 -1.13 24.31 -3.70
C THR A 53 -0.34 23.25 -4.46
N HIS A 54 0.98 23.16 -4.27
CA HIS A 54 1.82 22.19 -4.95
C HIS A 54 2.16 21.01 -4.02
N TRP A 55 1.63 19.84 -4.35
CA TRP A 55 1.88 18.58 -3.65
C TRP A 55 2.58 17.61 -4.59
N GLU A 56 3.59 16.92 -4.07
CA GLU A 56 4.30 15.87 -4.79
C GLU A 56 4.06 14.53 -4.12
N GLN A 57 3.86 13.50 -4.94
CA GLN A 57 3.71 12.15 -4.45
C GLN A 57 5.09 11.61 -4.07
N THR A 58 5.32 11.46 -2.77
CA THR A 58 6.58 10.94 -2.24
C THR A 58 6.60 9.42 -2.31
N ILE A 59 5.46 8.77 -2.01
CA ILE A 59 5.34 7.31 -2.03
C ILE A 59 4.18 6.92 -2.91
N SER A 60 4.44 6.03 -3.87
CA SER A 60 3.39 5.40 -4.67
C SER A 60 3.12 4.01 -4.16
N ILE A 61 1.85 3.71 -3.91
CA ILE A 61 1.39 2.34 -3.62
C ILE A 61 0.90 1.74 -4.93
N SER A 62 1.35 0.53 -5.26
CA SER A 62 0.89 -0.17 -6.44
C SER A 62 -0.64 -0.36 -6.42
N PRO A 63 -1.36 -0.05 -7.52
CA PRO A 63 -2.79 -0.32 -7.59
C PRO A 63 -3.07 -1.81 -7.47
N GLY A 64 -4.13 -2.16 -6.74
CA GLY A 64 -4.47 -3.55 -6.50
C GLY A 64 -5.48 -3.74 -5.37
N ILE A 65 -5.75 -5.01 -5.05
CA ILE A 65 -6.51 -5.41 -3.88
C ILE A 65 -5.53 -6.06 -2.90
N TYR A 66 -5.49 -5.53 -1.68
CA TYR A 66 -4.67 -6.03 -0.59
C TYR A 66 -5.56 -6.64 0.49
N HIS A 67 -5.13 -7.75 1.08
CA HIS A 67 -5.86 -8.54 2.05
C HIS A 67 -5.09 -8.65 3.37
N PHE A 68 -5.80 -8.55 4.50
CA PHE A 68 -5.21 -8.59 5.83
C PHE A 68 -6.05 -9.43 6.79
N CYS A 69 -5.45 -10.40 7.48
CA CYS A 69 -6.16 -11.20 8.49
C CYS A 69 -6.56 -10.41 9.74
N ALA A 70 -5.98 -9.23 9.96
CA ALA A 70 -6.30 -8.37 11.10
C ALA A 70 -6.02 -6.89 10.78
N ALA A 71 -6.76 -5.99 11.43
CA ALA A 71 -6.53 -4.54 11.33
C ALA A 71 -5.11 -4.14 11.75
N GLN A 72 -4.49 -4.88 12.67
CA GLN A 72 -3.11 -4.63 13.09
C GLN A 72 -2.10 -4.88 11.97
N HIS A 73 -2.35 -5.85 11.08
CA HIS A 73 -1.48 -6.12 9.93
C HIS A 73 -1.60 -5.06 8.86
N LEU A 74 -2.82 -4.55 8.63
CA LEU A 74 -3.03 -3.36 7.82
C LEU A 74 -2.24 -2.16 8.37
N ALA A 75 -2.37 -1.87 9.67
CA ALA A 75 -1.68 -0.74 10.28
C ALA A 75 -0.16 -0.85 10.11
N ARG A 76 0.41 -2.04 10.35
CA ARG A 76 1.84 -2.31 10.16
C ARG A 76 2.29 -2.17 8.71
N TRP A 77 1.48 -2.65 7.76
CA TRP A 77 1.76 -2.49 6.33
C TRP A 77 1.76 -1.02 5.91
N ILE A 78 0.80 -0.22 6.37
CA ILE A 78 0.77 1.23 6.13
C ILE A 78 2.04 1.88 6.71
N GLU A 79 2.40 1.55 7.95
CA GLU A 79 3.61 2.08 8.59
C GLU A 79 4.90 1.68 7.86
N SER A 80 5.04 0.43 7.43
CA SER A 80 6.25 -0.04 6.75
C SER A 80 6.41 0.64 5.40
N THR A 81 5.32 0.77 4.65
CA THR A 81 5.30 1.42 3.33
C THR A 81 5.67 2.90 3.47
N GLY A 82 5.25 3.55 4.57
CA GLY A 82 5.64 4.92 4.90
C GLY A 82 7.09 5.07 5.43
N LYS A 83 7.64 4.07 6.13
CA LYS A 83 8.98 4.12 6.74
C LYS A 83 10.11 3.85 5.75
N ILE A 84 9.96 2.87 4.87
CA ILE A 84 10.97 2.51 3.85
C ILE A 84 11.39 3.74 3.05
N HIS A 85 10.41 4.58 2.68
CA HIS A 85 10.68 5.79 1.91
C HIS A 85 11.47 6.86 2.68
N ARG A 86 11.23 7.03 3.99
CA ARG A 86 11.95 8.03 4.80
C ARG A 86 13.41 7.66 5.02
N GLU A 87 13.77 6.39 4.88
CA GLU A 87 15.15 5.92 4.96
C GLU A 87 15.85 6.07 3.60
N GLU A 88 15.18 5.71 2.50
CA GLU A 88 15.70 5.90 1.13
C GLU A 88 15.98 7.36 0.78
N GLN A 89 15.18 8.31 1.28
CA GLN A 89 15.44 9.75 1.08
C GLN A 89 16.66 10.26 1.86
N LYS A 90 17.00 9.66 3.02
CA LYS A 90 18.15 10.10 3.83
C LYS A 90 19.48 9.70 3.22
N ASP A 91 19.53 8.55 2.56
CA ASP A 91 20.76 8.04 1.94
C ASP A 91 21.07 8.68 0.58
N ALA A 92 20.13 9.45 0.01
CA ALA A 92 20.28 10.16 -1.25
C ALA A 92 20.77 11.62 -1.10
N THR A 93 21.08 12.07 0.12
CA THR A 93 21.54 13.45 0.44
C THR A 93 22.97 13.44 0.99
#